data_AF-A0A225WCD8-F1
#
_entry.id   AF-A0A225WCD8-F1
#
_cell.length_a   1.000
_cell.length_b   1.000
_cell.length_c   1.000
_cell.angle_alpha   90.00
_cell.angle_beta   90.00
_cell.angle_gamma   90.00
#
_symmetry.space_group_name_H-M   'P 1'
#
loop_
_entity.id
_entity.type
_entity.pdbx_description
1 polymer ?
#
loop_
_entity_poly.entity_id
_entity_poly.type
_entity_poly.pdbx_seq_one_letter_code
_entity_poly.pdbx_strand_id
1 'polypeptide(L)'
;MRCLSRWQVVVVLICLGFGELAQQVSAAANVDCVVSAWGPYSSCVMSTMKQSRSRTVVTAQSGWGRACPVLIEYVACKSIPCETSAWSNYTACSGGYKTRTRTIVVDAFNGGTPCGALTEQVACKPVDCYVSRWSDWSTCAPLDGKQTSTREILVYPVDGGAACPVLTQTQYCPKVDCVVGDWSTWAWSECAQDTGAKTRTRVVTTQPFFGGTACPALTDVGYCTPVNCVMSNWSSWGSCNDATGLKLHTRTVTTPAKYGGTPCGALTETASCDGVDCVVSDWGAWSTCNLDTGAKTRTRSVITPNKYGGAACPATTDILYCPKQDCLMNDWGSWSSCNFTSGKKTRSRTPKVYDLYGGLACPASFENATCDAVVCQLSDWGAWSGCNPTTLTKTRRRSIIAPAMYGGAVCDVLTQSTSCTVDCVLSDWTAWSNCNFATGLKTRTREIMTFPQNGAPCSGTAESASCDPIDCVVSDWSDWSGCNQKTMLRTHFRTITTYPAYNGQVCPVLTESGVCV
;
A
#
# COMPACT_ATOMS: atom_id res chain seq x y z
N MET A 1 126.64 85.60 35.40
CA MET A 1 127.28 86.53 34.42
C MET A 1 126.34 87.73 34.22
N ARG A 2 126.82 88.83 33.62
CA ARG A 2 126.14 90.11 33.19
C ARG A 2 124.59 90.17 33.32
N CYS A 3 123.99 91.07 34.12
CA CYS A 3 123.69 92.53 33.86
C CYS A 3 122.50 92.75 32.88
N LEU A 4 121.53 93.68 33.04
CA LEU A 4 121.20 94.82 33.96
C LEU A 4 119.65 94.80 34.26
N SER A 5 118.90 95.71 34.92
CA SER A 5 118.97 97.04 35.61
C SER A 5 117.85 97.07 36.70
N ARG A 6 117.58 98.02 37.63
CA ARG A 6 117.54 99.52 37.78
C ARG A 6 116.38 100.22 37.04
N TRP A 7 115.68 101.24 37.59
CA TRP A 7 116.00 102.39 38.51
C TRP A 7 115.23 102.34 39.87
N GLN A 8 115.65 102.85 41.07
CA GLN A 8 115.97 104.21 41.64
C GLN A 8 114.76 105.14 41.91
N VAL A 9 114.61 105.87 43.06
CA VAL A 9 115.31 107.10 43.60
C VAL A 9 115.49 107.09 45.17
N VAL A 10 115.83 108.22 45.86
CA VAL A 10 116.59 108.35 47.18
C VAL A 10 116.15 109.57 48.07
N VAL A 11 116.36 109.60 49.43
CA VAL A 11 116.62 110.77 50.38
C VAL A 11 116.63 110.34 51.92
N VAL A 12 116.88 111.20 52.95
CA VAL A 12 118.20 111.51 53.62
C VAL A 12 118.14 112.36 54.96
N LEU A 13 119.01 112.06 55.98
CA LEU A 13 119.61 112.90 57.11
C LEU A 13 118.91 113.33 58.47
N ILE A 14 119.78 113.68 59.47
CA ILE A 14 119.67 114.58 60.71
C ILE A 14 119.76 113.96 62.16
N CYS A 15 120.17 114.75 63.20
CA CYS A 15 120.92 114.37 64.46
C CYS A 15 120.47 115.04 65.83
N LEU A 16 121.14 114.66 66.96
CA LEU A 16 121.31 115.34 68.32
C LEU A 16 120.14 115.28 69.37
N GLY A 17 120.31 115.42 70.72
CA GLY A 17 121.50 115.51 71.63
C GLY A 17 121.19 115.92 73.13
N PHE A 18 122.19 115.86 74.05
CA PHE A 18 122.26 116.42 75.46
C PHE A 18 121.37 115.84 76.62
N GLY A 19 121.65 115.99 77.93
CA GLY A 19 122.72 116.70 78.70
C GLY A 19 122.72 116.50 80.25
N GLU A 20 123.55 117.24 81.00
CA GLU A 20 124.01 117.05 82.43
C GLU A 20 123.36 118.03 83.47
N LEU A 21 123.57 118.10 84.82
CA LEU A 21 124.36 117.47 85.95
C LEU A 21 123.55 117.76 87.29
N ALA A 22 123.86 117.62 88.61
CA ALA A 22 124.93 117.27 89.60
C ALA A 22 124.25 116.76 90.94
N GLN A 23 124.76 116.68 92.21
CA GLN A 23 126.03 117.02 92.91
C GLN A 23 126.37 116.06 94.12
N GLN A 24 126.54 116.49 95.41
CA GLN A 24 127.25 115.68 96.46
C GLN A 24 126.80 115.81 97.95
N VAL A 25 126.78 114.66 98.70
CA VAL A 25 127.04 114.46 100.17
C VAL A 25 127.57 113.01 100.40
N SER A 26 128.12 112.64 101.58
CA SER A 26 128.85 111.36 101.87
C SER A 26 128.17 110.40 102.89
N ALA A 27 128.43 109.07 102.82
CA ALA A 27 127.83 108.02 103.69
C ALA A 27 128.64 106.68 103.80
N ALA A 28 128.13 105.68 104.54
CA ALA A 28 128.72 104.34 104.78
C ALA A 28 127.87 103.15 104.21
N ALA A 29 128.33 101.89 104.32
CA ALA A 29 127.95 100.75 103.46
C ALA A 29 126.91 99.71 103.98
N ASN A 30 126.35 98.89 103.07
CA ASN A 30 125.28 97.87 103.28
C ASN A 30 125.58 96.53 102.54
N VAL A 31 124.83 95.43 102.79
CA VAL A 31 125.01 94.10 102.15
C VAL A 31 123.69 93.37 101.79
N ASP A 32 123.59 92.85 100.55
CA ASP A 32 122.45 92.08 100.00
C ASP A 32 122.49 90.57 100.31
N CYS A 33 121.33 89.88 100.26
CA CYS A 33 121.28 88.42 100.30
C CYS A 33 121.79 87.76 99.00
N VAL A 34 122.59 86.70 99.14
CA VAL A 34 123.09 85.86 98.04
C VAL A 34 122.53 84.43 98.17
N VAL A 35 122.08 83.84 97.05
CA VAL A 35 121.59 82.46 96.96
C VAL A 35 122.46 81.60 96.04
N SER A 36 122.39 80.28 96.21
CA SER A 36 123.11 79.31 95.39
C SER A 36 122.57 79.22 93.96
N ALA A 37 123.32 78.55 93.09
CA ALA A 37 122.79 78.01 91.86
C ALA A 37 121.67 76.99 92.12
N TRP A 38 120.84 76.77 91.10
CA TRP A 38 119.80 75.73 91.10
C TRP A 38 120.41 74.33 90.95
N GLY A 39 119.88 73.36 91.71
CA GLY A 39 120.17 71.94 91.53
C GLY A 39 119.58 71.34 90.24
N PRO A 40 119.80 70.04 89.99
CA PRO A 40 119.20 69.33 88.86
C PRO A 40 117.67 69.18 89.02
N TYR A 41 116.99 68.97 87.89
CA TYR A 41 115.57 68.60 87.86
C TYR A 41 115.35 67.14 88.27
N SER A 42 114.25 66.87 88.98
CA SER A 42 113.77 65.53 89.30
C SER A 42 113.48 64.68 88.06
N SER A 43 113.30 63.36 88.23
CA SER A 43 112.62 62.52 87.23
C SER A 43 111.17 62.99 87.00
N CYS A 44 110.58 62.57 85.87
CA CYS A 44 109.20 62.91 85.52
C CYS A 44 108.20 62.21 86.45
N VAL A 45 107.37 62.99 87.14
CA VAL A 45 106.30 62.46 87.99
C VAL A 45 105.06 62.22 87.11
N MET A 46 104.84 60.97 86.67
CA MET A 46 103.81 60.63 85.67
C MET A 46 102.37 61.03 86.05
N SER A 47 102.05 61.16 87.34
CA SER A 47 100.73 61.62 87.80
C SER A 47 100.49 63.13 87.63
N THR A 48 101.53 63.93 87.38
CA THR A 48 101.44 65.39 87.22
C THR A 48 102.17 65.92 85.99
N MET A 49 102.88 65.05 85.26
CA MET A 49 103.65 65.35 84.05
C MET A 49 104.67 66.49 84.22
N LYS A 50 105.29 66.59 85.41
CA LYS A 50 106.24 67.63 85.77
C LYS A 50 107.52 67.10 86.42
N GLN A 51 108.55 67.96 86.40
CA GLN A 51 109.86 67.82 87.04
C GLN A 51 110.16 69.08 87.86
N SER A 52 110.89 68.98 88.97
CA SER A 52 111.18 70.12 89.87
C SER A 52 112.65 70.23 90.31
N ARG A 53 113.10 71.43 90.69
CA ARG A 53 114.46 71.70 91.24
C ARG A 53 114.47 72.79 92.31
N SER A 54 115.53 72.82 93.13
CA SER A 54 115.66 73.73 94.29
C SER A 54 117.03 74.42 94.44
N ARG A 55 117.14 75.42 95.32
CA ARG A 55 118.37 76.14 95.72
C ARG A 55 118.31 76.66 97.17
N THR A 56 119.40 77.19 97.71
CA THR A 56 119.51 77.65 99.11
C THR A 56 120.12 79.06 99.25
N VAL A 57 120.09 79.62 100.47
CA VAL A 57 120.74 80.90 100.81
C VAL A 57 122.21 80.65 101.18
N VAL A 58 123.10 81.54 100.75
CA VAL A 58 124.57 81.48 100.96
C VAL A 58 125.05 82.64 101.84
N THR A 59 124.47 83.84 101.69
CA THR A 59 124.79 85.01 102.51
C THR A 59 123.51 85.72 102.89
N ALA A 60 123.33 86.06 104.17
CA ALA A 60 122.17 86.81 104.66
C ALA A 60 122.36 88.32 104.52
N GLN A 61 121.25 89.03 104.35
CA GLN A 61 121.18 90.49 104.26
C GLN A 61 121.71 91.18 105.54
N SER A 62 122.37 92.33 105.39
CA SER A 62 122.72 93.23 106.51
C SER A 62 122.53 94.70 106.13
N GLY A 63 121.98 95.49 107.05
CA GLY A 63 121.51 96.85 106.75
C GLY A 63 120.36 96.84 105.73
N TRP A 64 120.39 97.80 104.81
CA TRP A 64 119.32 98.10 103.84
C TRP A 64 119.36 97.25 102.57
N GLY A 65 119.98 96.07 102.60
CA GLY A 65 120.07 95.18 101.45
C GLY A 65 118.76 94.49 101.05
N ARG A 66 118.82 93.64 100.02
CA ARG A 66 117.68 92.86 99.49
C ARG A 66 117.55 91.47 100.12
N ALA A 67 116.30 91.05 100.29
CA ALA A 67 115.93 89.71 100.71
C ALA A 67 116.07 88.66 99.58
N CYS A 68 116.13 87.39 99.98
CA CYS A 68 116.48 86.27 99.11
C CYS A 68 115.33 85.84 98.16
N PRO A 69 115.59 85.54 96.87
CA PRO A 69 114.55 85.12 95.91
C PRO A 69 114.12 83.65 96.08
N VAL A 70 113.05 83.26 95.37
CA VAL A 70 112.40 81.93 95.45
C VAL A 70 113.36 80.74 95.21
N LEU A 71 113.06 79.62 95.89
CA LEU A 71 113.97 78.50 96.11
C LEU A 71 113.53 77.16 95.48
N ILE A 72 112.37 77.08 94.81
CA ILE A 72 111.88 75.89 94.07
C ILE A 72 111.22 76.33 92.74
N GLU A 73 111.44 75.59 91.63
CA GLU A 73 110.72 75.77 90.35
C GLU A 73 110.39 74.44 89.64
N TYR A 74 109.53 74.48 88.61
CA TYR A 74 108.94 73.32 87.93
C TYR A 74 108.87 73.47 86.40
N VAL A 75 109.02 72.36 85.66
CA VAL A 75 108.82 72.26 84.19
C VAL A 75 108.02 71.01 83.81
N ALA A 76 107.47 70.97 82.59
CA ALA A 76 106.70 69.84 82.07
C ALA A 76 107.57 68.77 81.37
N CYS A 77 107.13 67.51 81.41
CA CYS A 77 107.83 66.38 80.78
C CYS A 77 107.65 66.32 79.25
N LYS A 78 108.61 65.71 78.56
CA LYS A 78 108.57 65.48 77.10
C LYS A 78 107.75 64.22 76.74
N SER A 79 106.91 64.33 75.71
CA SER A 79 106.13 63.22 75.12
C SER A 79 106.97 62.38 74.14
N ILE A 80 106.57 61.12 73.92
CA ILE A 80 107.24 60.19 73.00
C ILE A 80 106.17 59.49 72.12
N PRO A 81 106.12 59.74 70.79
CA PRO A 81 105.16 59.12 69.89
C PRO A 81 105.48 57.66 69.60
N CYS A 82 104.49 56.91 69.11
CA CYS A 82 104.66 55.52 68.68
C CYS A 82 105.43 55.42 67.36
N GLU A 83 106.42 54.52 67.28
CA GLU A 83 107.21 54.26 66.07
C GLU A 83 107.03 52.81 65.60
N THR A 84 106.85 52.62 64.29
CA THR A 84 106.71 51.30 63.65
C THR A 84 107.95 50.92 62.85
N SER A 85 108.19 49.62 62.68
CA SER A 85 109.14 49.08 61.70
C SER A 85 108.72 49.40 60.26
N ALA A 86 109.67 49.25 59.34
CA ALA A 86 109.39 49.31 57.91
C ALA A 86 108.45 48.16 57.49
N TRP A 87 107.62 48.42 56.47
CA TRP A 87 106.75 47.41 55.88
C TRP A 87 107.54 46.25 55.26
N SER A 88 107.05 45.03 55.45
CA SER A 88 107.52 43.84 54.75
C SER A 88 107.21 43.93 53.24
N ASN A 89 107.84 43.04 52.46
CA ASN A 89 107.49 42.86 51.05
C ASN A 89 106.08 42.26 50.92
N TYR A 90 105.38 42.62 49.84
CA TYR A 90 104.10 42.00 49.51
C TYR A 90 104.25 40.50 49.26
N THR A 91 103.24 39.72 49.68
CA THR A 91 103.07 38.32 49.27
C THR A 91 102.93 38.18 47.75
N ALA A 92 103.04 36.94 47.26
CA ALA A 92 102.48 36.60 45.95
C ALA A 92 100.97 36.91 45.91
N CYS A 93 100.44 37.09 44.70
CA CYS A 93 99.00 37.23 44.47
C CYS A 93 98.28 35.93 44.82
N SER A 94 97.22 36.05 45.62
CA SER A 94 96.32 34.93 45.96
C SER A 94 94.90 35.47 46.06
N GLY A 95 93.98 34.86 45.32
CA GLY A 95 92.57 35.30 45.28
C GLY A 95 92.38 36.76 44.84
N GLY A 96 93.17 37.27 43.88
CA GLY A 96 93.07 38.65 43.39
C GLY A 96 93.78 39.71 44.23
N TYR A 97 94.47 39.36 45.33
CA TYR A 97 95.13 40.33 46.22
C TYR A 97 96.54 39.92 46.66
N LYS A 98 97.32 40.90 47.08
CA LYS A 98 98.62 40.73 47.75
C LYS A 98 98.68 41.61 49.01
N THR A 99 99.36 41.13 50.05
CA THR A 99 99.31 41.74 51.39
C THR A 99 100.72 41.92 51.97
N ARG A 100 100.92 42.95 52.79
CA ARG A 100 102.15 43.20 53.58
C ARG A 100 101.84 43.69 54.99
N THR A 101 102.83 43.64 55.87
CA THR A 101 102.70 43.85 57.32
C THR A 101 103.87 44.65 57.91
N ARG A 102 103.68 45.24 59.10
CA ARG A 102 104.72 45.85 59.93
C ARG A 102 104.41 45.66 61.42
N THR A 103 105.36 46.01 62.29
CA THR A 103 105.26 45.89 63.75
C THR A 103 105.50 47.22 64.45
N ILE A 104 105.13 47.33 65.72
CA ILE A 104 105.53 48.43 66.59
C ILE A 104 106.98 48.18 67.05
N VAL A 105 107.76 49.25 67.16
CA VAL A 105 109.17 49.25 67.62
C VAL A 105 109.33 50.09 68.89
N VAL A 106 108.57 51.18 69.03
CA VAL A 106 108.44 51.97 70.26
C VAL A 106 106.96 52.28 70.48
N ASP A 107 106.41 51.90 71.63
CA ASP A 107 105.05 52.29 72.01
C ASP A 107 104.95 53.78 72.41
N ALA A 108 103.77 54.38 72.28
CA ALA A 108 103.55 55.76 72.71
C ALA A 108 103.59 55.90 74.23
N PHE A 109 104.43 56.80 74.74
CA PHE A 109 104.50 57.17 76.15
C PHE A 109 104.28 58.67 76.34
N ASN A 110 103.94 59.08 77.58
CA ASN A 110 103.83 60.49 77.97
C ASN A 110 102.86 61.31 77.07
N GLY A 111 101.78 60.69 76.59
CA GLY A 111 100.78 61.34 75.73
C GLY A 111 101.14 61.43 74.24
N GLY A 112 102.09 60.63 73.76
CA GLY A 112 102.39 60.50 72.32
C GLY A 112 101.24 59.88 71.49
N THR A 113 101.32 60.04 70.17
CA THR A 113 100.33 59.50 69.22
C THR A 113 100.46 57.98 69.04
N PRO A 114 99.37 57.21 69.02
CA PRO A 114 99.40 55.76 68.81
C PRO A 114 99.78 55.39 67.37
N CYS A 115 100.27 54.16 67.17
CA CYS A 115 100.66 53.65 65.86
C CYS A 115 99.45 53.40 64.95
N GLY A 116 99.62 53.68 63.64
CA GLY A 116 98.62 53.40 62.61
C GLY A 116 98.62 51.93 62.14
N ALA A 117 97.83 51.65 61.10
CA ALA A 117 97.58 50.28 60.60
C ALA A 117 98.86 49.46 60.36
N LEU A 118 98.82 48.20 60.78
CA LEU A 118 99.94 47.24 60.76
C LEU A 118 99.87 46.24 59.59
N THR A 119 98.80 46.25 58.81
CA THR A 119 98.58 45.41 57.62
C THR A 119 98.07 46.28 56.46
N GLU A 120 98.51 46.00 55.24
CA GLU A 120 98.07 46.67 54.00
C GLU A 120 97.86 45.63 52.90
N GLN A 121 96.74 45.72 52.18
CA GLN A 121 96.35 44.80 51.11
C GLN A 121 96.01 45.57 49.84
N VAL A 122 96.52 45.10 48.70
CA VAL A 122 96.36 45.75 47.37
C VAL A 122 95.91 44.72 46.35
N ALA A 123 95.01 45.11 45.46
CA ALA A 123 94.53 44.25 44.37
C ALA A 123 95.66 43.91 43.37
N CYS A 124 95.61 42.70 42.83
CA CYS A 124 96.47 42.27 41.74
C CYS A 124 95.90 42.69 40.38
N LYS A 125 96.73 42.66 39.33
CA LYS A 125 96.30 43.00 37.98
C LYS A 125 95.64 41.75 37.35
N PRO A 126 94.38 41.82 36.87
CA PRO A 126 93.73 40.69 36.21
C PRO A 126 94.48 40.29 34.93
N VAL A 127 94.38 39.02 34.57
CA VAL A 127 94.88 38.47 33.31
C VAL A 127 93.74 37.79 32.59
N ASP A 128 93.37 38.33 31.43
CA ASP A 128 92.27 37.82 30.59
C ASP A 128 92.64 36.51 29.89
N CYS A 129 91.64 35.74 29.46
CA CYS A 129 91.87 34.53 28.68
C CYS A 129 92.34 34.83 27.25
N TYR A 130 93.44 34.18 26.83
CA TYR A 130 93.92 34.21 25.44
C TYR A 130 93.79 32.81 24.83
N VAL A 131 93.34 32.76 23.57
CA VAL A 131 93.07 31.52 22.81
C VAL A 131 93.88 31.48 21.51
N SER A 132 94.06 30.28 20.96
CA SER A 132 94.79 30.07 19.71
C SER A 132 94.04 30.60 18.49
N ARG A 133 94.73 30.63 17.34
CA ARG A 133 94.04 30.67 16.04
C ARG A 133 93.15 29.44 15.89
N TRP A 134 92.11 29.58 15.08
CA TRP A 134 91.25 28.48 14.63
C TRP A 134 92.06 27.42 13.88
N SER A 135 91.69 26.15 14.07
CA SER A 135 92.12 25.03 13.24
C SER A 135 91.62 25.19 11.80
N ASP A 136 92.23 24.45 10.88
CA ASP A 136 91.61 24.18 9.59
C ASP A 136 90.25 23.48 9.79
N TRP A 137 89.35 23.63 8.81
CA TRP A 137 88.01 23.05 8.88
C TRP A 137 88.04 21.52 8.72
N SER A 138 87.21 20.81 9.49
CA SER A 138 87.01 19.37 9.31
C SER A 138 86.49 19.03 7.90
N THR A 139 86.59 17.77 7.50
CA THR A 139 85.79 17.25 6.38
C THR A 139 84.29 17.43 6.67
N CYS A 140 83.47 17.45 5.61
CA CYS A 140 82.01 17.52 5.73
C CYS A 140 81.47 16.30 6.46
N ALA A 141 80.77 16.51 7.57
CA ALA A 141 80.04 15.47 8.28
C ALA A 141 78.92 14.91 7.36
N PRO A 142 78.90 13.60 7.03
CA PRO A 142 77.95 13.05 6.06
C PRO A 142 76.47 13.15 6.47
N LEU A 143 76.19 13.30 7.77
CA LEU A 143 74.83 13.23 8.32
C LEU A 143 74.08 14.58 8.31
N ASP A 144 74.79 15.68 8.58
CA ASP A 144 74.20 17.03 8.73
C ASP A 144 74.87 18.10 7.86
N GLY A 145 75.89 17.74 7.08
CA GLY A 145 76.55 18.61 6.11
C GLY A 145 77.34 19.75 6.71
N LYS A 146 77.87 19.59 7.93
CA LYS A 146 78.64 20.63 8.62
C LYS A 146 80.14 20.36 8.61
N GLN A 147 80.93 21.43 8.69
CA GLN A 147 82.34 21.40 9.04
C GLN A 147 82.53 22.15 10.35
N THR A 148 83.41 21.66 11.22
CA THR A 148 83.74 22.27 12.49
C THR A 148 85.21 22.67 12.51
N SER A 149 85.51 23.78 13.17
CA SER A 149 86.86 24.27 13.46
C SER A 149 86.96 24.59 14.96
N THR A 150 88.11 24.32 15.55
CA THR A 150 88.33 24.42 17.00
C THR A 150 89.54 25.31 17.33
N ARG A 151 89.63 25.76 18.58
CA ARG A 151 90.81 26.48 19.11
C ARG A 151 91.00 26.20 20.59
N GLU A 152 92.23 26.33 21.06
CA GLU A 152 92.63 25.98 22.42
C GLU A 152 92.88 27.22 23.27
N ILE A 153 92.88 27.05 24.60
CA ILE A 153 93.23 28.10 25.56
C ILE A 153 94.75 28.13 25.69
N LEU A 154 95.37 29.28 25.38
CA LEU A 154 96.80 29.52 25.53
C LEU A 154 97.15 30.15 26.89
N VAL A 155 96.23 30.97 27.43
CA VAL A 155 96.34 31.58 28.75
C VAL A 155 94.98 31.48 29.43
N TYR A 156 94.92 30.81 30.59
CA TYR A 156 93.71 30.74 31.40
C TYR A 156 93.51 32.06 32.17
N PRO A 157 92.25 32.51 32.36
CA PRO A 157 91.97 33.76 33.06
C PRO A 157 92.23 33.60 34.57
N VAL A 158 92.92 34.57 35.16
CA VAL A 158 93.23 34.61 36.60
C VAL A 158 93.03 36.01 37.19
N ASP A 159 92.90 36.06 38.52
CA ASP A 159 92.70 37.29 39.31
C ASP A 159 91.56 38.20 38.81
N GLY A 160 90.50 37.60 38.25
CA GLY A 160 89.29 38.30 37.77
C GLY A 160 89.29 38.72 36.30
N GLY A 161 90.25 38.25 35.49
CA GLY A 161 90.26 38.50 34.04
C GLY A 161 89.12 37.86 33.26
N ALA A 162 88.88 38.35 32.04
CA ALA A 162 87.76 37.97 31.18
C ALA A 162 87.79 36.49 30.76
N ALA A 163 86.61 35.86 30.79
CA ALA A 163 86.41 34.47 30.41
C ALA A 163 86.71 34.22 28.91
N CYS A 164 87.08 32.98 28.58
CA CYS A 164 87.47 32.60 27.23
C CYS A 164 86.31 32.72 26.22
N PRO A 165 86.54 33.26 25.01
CA PRO A 165 85.55 33.24 23.94
C PRO A 165 85.35 31.81 23.41
N VAL A 166 84.26 31.59 22.65
CA VAL A 166 83.88 30.26 22.14
C VAL A 166 85.04 29.51 21.46
N LEU A 167 85.22 28.24 21.83
CA LEU A 167 86.35 27.38 21.41
C LEU A 167 86.02 26.49 20.19
N THR A 168 84.77 26.53 19.73
CA THR A 168 84.26 25.81 18.56
C THR A 168 83.50 26.78 17.65
N GLN A 169 83.60 26.57 16.34
CA GLN A 169 82.77 27.22 15.33
C GLN A 169 82.40 26.23 14.22
N THR A 170 81.29 26.48 13.54
CA THR A 170 80.69 25.52 12.59
C THR A 170 80.13 26.23 11.37
N GLN A 171 80.39 25.68 10.18
CA GLN A 171 79.84 26.14 8.91
C GLN A 171 79.14 25.00 8.16
N TYR A 172 78.27 25.34 7.20
CA TYR A 172 77.63 24.36 6.31
C TYR A 172 78.46 24.15 5.03
N CYS A 173 78.52 22.91 4.57
CA CYS A 173 79.13 22.58 3.28
C CYS A 173 78.29 23.12 2.11
N PRO A 174 78.92 23.43 0.95
CA PRO A 174 78.18 23.76 -0.26
C PRO A 174 77.18 22.66 -0.62
N LYS A 175 75.96 23.05 -0.98
CA LYS A 175 74.93 22.11 -1.43
C LYS A 175 75.36 21.43 -2.73
N VAL A 176 75.06 20.14 -2.86
CA VAL A 176 75.16 19.42 -4.12
C VAL A 176 73.74 19.07 -4.55
N ASP A 177 73.28 19.70 -5.63
CA ASP A 177 71.98 19.41 -6.23
C ASP A 177 72.02 18.10 -7.03
N CYS A 178 70.88 17.41 -7.16
CA CYS A 178 70.84 16.18 -7.93
C CYS A 178 71.00 16.44 -9.43
N VAL A 179 71.99 15.81 -10.06
CA VAL A 179 72.16 15.80 -11.52
C VAL A 179 71.69 14.46 -12.07
N VAL A 180 70.92 14.51 -13.15
CA VAL A 180 70.46 13.35 -13.91
C VAL A 180 71.08 13.38 -15.30
N GLY A 181 71.33 12.19 -15.86
CA GLY A 181 71.76 12.05 -17.24
C GLY A 181 70.62 12.34 -18.24
N ASP A 182 70.97 12.29 -19.52
CA ASP A 182 70.01 12.33 -20.61
C ASP A 182 69.01 11.18 -20.53
N TRP A 183 67.86 11.38 -21.18
CA TRP A 183 66.90 10.31 -21.45
C TRP A 183 67.54 9.21 -22.30
N SER A 184 67.28 7.96 -21.94
CA SER A 184 67.77 6.75 -22.62
C SER A 184 67.66 6.87 -24.14
N THR A 185 68.81 7.02 -24.80
CA THR A 185 68.88 7.35 -26.23
C THR A 185 68.20 6.28 -27.07
N TRP A 186 67.19 6.71 -27.84
CA TRP A 186 66.30 5.87 -28.66
C TRP A 186 65.34 4.92 -27.92
N ALA A 187 65.39 4.81 -26.59
CA ALA A 187 64.53 3.91 -25.82
C ALA A 187 63.29 4.60 -25.22
N TRP A 188 62.34 4.98 -26.09
CA TRP A 188 60.93 4.82 -25.73
C TRP A 188 60.59 3.34 -25.82
N SER A 189 59.86 2.79 -24.85
CA SER A 189 59.35 1.42 -24.94
C SER A 189 58.41 1.24 -26.13
N GLU A 190 58.14 -0.01 -26.50
CA GLU A 190 56.97 -0.33 -27.32
C GLU A 190 55.68 0.18 -26.64
N CYS A 191 54.69 0.50 -27.46
CA CYS A 191 53.38 0.95 -26.99
C CYS A 191 52.62 -0.25 -26.37
N ALA A 192 52.21 -0.11 -25.11
CA ALA A 192 51.25 -1.02 -24.49
C ALA A 192 49.97 -1.08 -25.35
N GLN A 193 49.59 -2.26 -25.82
CA GLN A 193 48.59 -2.43 -26.90
C GLN A 193 47.19 -1.92 -26.49
N ASP A 194 46.89 -1.99 -25.19
CA ASP A 194 45.63 -1.59 -24.56
C ASP A 194 45.55 -0.08 -24.30
N THR A 195 46.50 0.46 -23.54
CA THR A 195 46.51 1.83 -23.02
C THR A 195 47.23 2.84 -23.91
N GLY A 196 48.05 2.36 -24.87
CA GLY A 196 48.87 3.21 -25.72
C GLY A 196 50.06 3.85 -25.00
N ALA A 197 50.26 3.56 -23.71
CA ALA A 197 51.36 4.10 -22.94
C ALA A 197 52.70 3.53 -23.43
N LYS A 198 53.72 4.40 -23.47
CA LYS A 198 55.13 4.06 -23.66
C LYS A 198 55.96 4.85 -22.64
N THR A 199 57.05 4.26 -22.17
CA THR A 199 57.91 4.89 -21.14
C THR A 199 59.35 5.02 -21.61
N ARG A 200 60.06 5.98 -21.02
CA ARG A 200 61.52 6.13 -21.15
C ARG A 200 62.10 6.50 -19.79
N THR A 201 63.38 6.22 -19.58
CA THR A 201 64.04 6.43 -18.27
C THR A 201 65.34 7.21 -18.40
N ARG A 202 65.81 7.77 -17.29
CA ARG A 202 67.14 8.38 -17.13
C ARG A 202 67.70 8.06 -15.76
N VAL A 203 69.02 8.04 -15.65
CA VAL A 203 69.74 7.70 -14.41
C VAL A 203 70.18 8.96 -13.66
N VAL A 204 70.33 8.84 -12.34
CA VAL A 204 71.00 9.86 -11.53
C VAL A 204 72.51 9.77 -11.77
N THR A 205 73.12 10.86 -12.23
CA THR A 205 74.58 10.97 -12.45
C THR A 205 75.29 11.66 -11.29
N THR A 206 74.57 12.39 -10.44
CA THR A 206 75.09 12.93 -9.16
C THR A 206 73.97 12.94 -8.14
N GLN A 207 74.17 12.24 -7.01
CA GLN A 207 73.21 12.22 -5.91
C GLN A 207 73.22 13.56 -5.15
N PRO A 208 72.08 14.01 -4.61
CA PRO A 208 72.03 15.25 -3.85
C PRO A 208 72.65 15.07 -2.46
N PHE A 209 73.47 16.03 -2.03
CA PHE A 209 74.08 16.07 -0.70
C PHE A 209 73.84 17.41 -0.01
N PHE A 210 73.91 17.38 1.32
CA PHE A 210 73.90 18.56 2.20
C PHE A 210 72.67 19.49 2.01
N GLY A 211 71.53 18.90 1.63
CA GLY A 211 70.27 19.63 1.43
C GLY A 211 70.17 20.36 0.09
N GLY A 212 70.89 19.92 -0.95
CA GLY A 212 70.59 20.25 -2.35
C GLY A 212 69.24 19.69 -2.83
N THR A 213 68.82 20.06 -4.03
CA THR A 213 67.53 19.69 -4.61
C THR A 213 67.41 18.20 -4.91
N ALA A 214 66.25 17.64 -4.61
CA ALA A 214 65.92 16.26 -4.96
C ALA A 214 65.84 16.06 -6.48
N CYS A 215 66.12 14.85 -6.93
CA CYS A 215 66.16 14.52 -8.36
C CYS A 215 64.80 14.75 -9.04
N PRO A 216 64.76 15.35 -10.25
CA PRO A 216 63.56 15.40 -11.06
C PRO A 216 63.16 13.98 -11.52
N ALA A 217 61.93 13.82 -12.01
CA ALA A 217 61.38 12.53 -12.42
C ALA A 217 62.34 11.74 -13.35
N LEU A 218 62.62 10.49 -12.95
CA LEU A 218 63.54 9.58 -13.65
C LEU A 218 62.86 8.73 -14.73
N THR A 219 61.53 8.76 -14.76
CA THR A 219 60.68 8.10 -15.76
C THR A 219 59.78 9.15 -16.40
N ASP A 220 59.60 9.05 -17.72
CA ASP A 220 58.68 9.86 -18.50
C ASP A 220 57.69 8.94 -19.25
N VAL A 221 56.45 9.40 -19.40
CA VAL A 221 55.31 8.61 -19.92
C VAL A 221 54.70 9.34 -21.10
N GLY A 222 54.85 8.76 -22.28
CA GLY A 222 54.24 9.23 -23.51
C GLY A 222 53.10 8.30 -23.93
N TYR A 223 52.25 8.80 -24.82
CA TYR A 223 51.20 8.00 -25.45
C TYR A 223 51.46 7.84 -26.94
N CYS A 224 51.01 6.72 -27.50
CA CYS A 224 50.98 6.45 -28.93
C CYS A 224 49.64 6.91 -29.52
N THR A 225 49.60 7.23 -30.81
CA THR A 225 48.37 7.70 -31.47
C THR A 225 47.31 6.60 -31.44
N PRO A 226 46.10 6.86 -30.89
CA PRO A 226 45.04 5.86 -30.82
C PRO A 226 44.64 5.34 -32.21
N VAL A 227 44.55 4.02 -32.35
CA VAL A 227 44.05 3.37 -33.56
C VAL A 227 42.63 2.90 -33.27
N ASN A 228 41.65 3.61 -33.83
CA ASN A 228 40.23 3.26 -33.67
C ASN A 228 39.90 1.98 -34.45
N CYS A 229 38.95 1.19 -33.95
CA CYS A 229 38.49 0.01 -34.67
C CYS A 229 37.82 0.39 -36.00
N VAL A 230 38.23 -0.27 -37.09
CA VAL A 230 37.56 -0.23 -38.39
C VAL A 230 36.89 -1.58 -38.61
N MET A 231 35.63 -1.53 -39.05
CA MET A 231 34.83 -2.70 -39.41
C MET A 231 34.54 -2.67 -40.91
N SER A 232 34.33 -3.84 -41.51
CA SER A 232 33.82 -3.95 -42.87
C SER A 232 32.37 -3.45 -42.98
N ASN A 233 31.92 -3.21 -44.21
CA ASN A 233 30.49 -3.04 -44.50
C ASN A 233 29.72 -4.29 -44.06
N TRP A 234 28.46 -4.10 -43.68
CA TRP A 234 27.54 -5.21 -43.42
C TRP A 234 27.39 -6.11 -44.65
N SER A 235 27.24 -7.41 -44.42
CA SER A 235 26.77 -8.36 -45.43
C SER A 235 25.39 -7.97 -45.93
N SER A 236 24.94 -8.57 -47.03
CA SER A 236 23.51 -8.65 -47.29
C SER A 236 22.79 -9.34 -46.12
N TRP A 237 21.53 -8.97 -45.88
CA TRP A 237 20.64 -9.71 -44.98
C TRP A 237 20.55 -11.18 -45.42
N GLY A 238 20.79 -12.09 -44.47
CA GLY A 238 20.54 -13.51 -44.65
C GLY A 238 19.05 -13.84 -44.68
N SER A 239 18.74 -15.06 -45.11
CA SER A 239 17.36 -15.57 -45.15
C SER A 239 16.67 -15.47 -43.79
N CYS A 240 15.36 -15.22 -43.81
CA CYS A 240 14.52 -15.22 -42.63
C CYS A 240 14.51 -16.58 -41.91
N ASN A 241 14.62 -16.54 -40.58
CA ASN A 241 14.52 -17.72 -39.74
C ASN A 241 13.06 -17.96 -39.33
N ASP A 242 12.49 -19.09 -39.76
CA ASP A 242 11.08 -19.47 -39.50
C ASP A 242 10.72 -19.59 -38.01
N ALA A 243 11.69 -19.89 -37.13
CA ALA A 243 11.45 -20.07 -35.70
C ALA A 243 11.52 -18.77 -34.88
N THR A 244 12.22 -17.73 -35.36
CA THR A 244 12.36 -16.44 -34.65
C THR A 244 11.69 -15.27 -35.36
N GLY A 245 11.39 -15.38 -36.65
CA GLY A 245 10.88 -14.30 -37.48
C GLY A 245 11.87 -13.16 -37.72
N LEU A 246 13.17 -13.42 -37.54
CA LEU A 246 14.25 -12.44 -37.73
C LEU A 246 15.15 -12.81 -38.91
N LYS A 247 15.69 -11.79 -39.57
CA LYS A 247 16.82 -11.85 -40.52
C LYS A 247 18.06 -11.26 -39.85
N LEU A 248 19.24 -11.80 -40.19
CA LEU A 248 20.53 -11.45 -39.60
C LEU A 248 21.48 -10.96 -40.71
N HIS A 249 22.24 -9.90 -40.45
CA HIS A 249 23.45 -9.58 -41.20
C HIS A 249 24.66 -9.44 -40.28
N THR A 250 25.86 -9.60 -40.83
CA THR A 250 27.11 -9.62 -40.07
C THR A 250 28.19 -8.76 -40.72
N ARG A 251 29.17 -8.33 -39.94
CA ARG A 251 30.38 -7.65 -40.41
C ARG A 251 31.58 -8.10 -39.59
N THR A 252 32.77 -7.83 -40.11
CA THR A 252 34.05 -8.25 -39.54
C THR A 252 34.90 -7.05 -39.12
N VAL A 253 35.81 -7.25 -38.17
CA VAL A 253 36.83 -6.26 -37.83
C VAL A 253 37.93 -6.30 -38.89
N THR A 254 38.13 -5.20 -39.61
CA THR A 254 39.21 -5.04 -40.61
C THR A 254 40.43 -4.35 -40.02
N THR A 255 40.28 -3.61 -38.92
CA THR A 255 41.39 -3.09 -38.11
C THR A 255 40.96 -3.09 -36.64
N PRO A 256 41.61 -3.88 -35.77
CA PRO A 256 41.27 -3.89 -34.35
C PRO A 256 41.71 -2.58 -33.68
N ALA A 257 41.00 -2.18 -32.64
CA ALA A 257 41.41 -1.04 -31.83
C ALA A 257 42.76 -1.29 -31.14
N LYS A 258 43.61 -0.26 -31.07
CA LYS A 258 44.87 -0.26 -30.32
C LYS A 258 45.10 1.09 -29.65
N TYR A 259 45.93 1.10 -28.61
CA TYR A 259 46.48 2.31 -28.00
C TYR A 259 45.39 3.27 -27.46
N GLY A 260 44.39 2.73 -26.75
CA GLY A 260 43.24 3.50 -26.27
C GLY A 260 42.24 3.95 -27.34
N GLY A 261 42.37 3.47 -28.59
CA GLY A 261 41.41 3.76 -29.66
C GLY A 261 40.02 3.18 -29.42
N THR A 262 39.00 3.76 -30.07
CA THR A 262 37.60 3.39 -29.83
C THR A 262 37.34 1.92 -30.20
N PRO A 263 36.72 1.12 -29.31
CA PRO A 263 36.44 -0.29 -29.57
C PRO A 263 35.44 -0.47 -30.71
N CYS A 264 35.38 -1.69 -31.25
CA CYS A 264 34.43 -2.05 -32.30
C CYS A 264 32.99 -2.03 -31.78
N GLY A 265 32.06 -1.61 -32.64
CA GLY A 265 30.63 -1.77 -32.38
C GLY A 265 30.15 -3.21 -32.59
N ALA A 266 28.83 -3.42 -32.55
CA ALA A 266 28.24 -4.74 -32.83
C ALA A 266 28.66 -5.27 -34.21
N LEU A 267 29.04 -6.56 -34.25
CA LEU A 267 29.42 -7.31 -35.46
C LEU A 267 28.27 -8.12 -36.06
N THR A 268 27.14 -8.19 -35.35
CA THR A 268 25.91 -8.87 -35.73
C THR A 268 24.73 -7.95 -35.44
N GLU A 269 23.79 -7.85 -36.36
CA GLU A 269 22.57 -7.05 -36.21
C GLU A 269 21.39 -7.81 -36.81
N THR A 270 20.25 -7.78 -36.11
CA THR A 270 19.03 -8.53 -36.44
C THR A 270 17.88 -7.57 -36.72
N ALA A 271 17.16 -7.79 -37.81
CA ALA A 271 15.92 -7.08 -38.13
C ALA A 271 14.74 -8.07 -38.18
N SER A 272 13.53 -7.57 -37.91
CA SER A 272 12.30 -8.34 -38.16
C SER A 272 12.18 -8.68 -39.64
N CYS A 273 11.68 -9.87 -39.94
CA CYS A 273 11.29 -10.24 -41.29
C CYS A 273 10.02 -9.51 -41.73
N ASP A 274 9.92 -9.28 -43.03
CA ASP A 274 8.79 -8.60 -43.64
C ASP A 274 7.59 -9.57 -43.64
N GLY A 275 6.41 -9.07 -43.25
CA GLY A 275 5.22 -9.91 -43.07
C GLY A 275 4.81 -10.64 -44.35
N VAL A 276 4.57 -11.95 -44.25
CA VAL A 276 3.96 -12.73 -45.34
C VAL A 276 2.49 -12.93 -44.98
N ASP A 277 1.59 -12.30 -45.72
CA ASP A 277 0.15 -12.42 -45.53
C ASP A 277 -0.37 -13.79 -45.97
N CYS A 278 -1.45 -14.26 -45.36
CA CYS A 278 -2.03 -15.55 -45.73
C CYS A 278 -2.80 -15.48 -47.05
N VAL A 279 -2.41 -16.31 -48.01
CA VAL A 279 -3.10 -16.49 -49.29
C VAL A 279 -3.93 -17.76 -49.24
N VAL A 280 -5.22 -17.65 -49.54
CA VAL A 280 -6.18 -18.76 -49.63
C VAL A 280 -6.60 -18.98 -51.08
N SER A 281 -7.07 -20.19 -51.40
CA SER A 281 -7.63 -20.50 -52.71
C SER A 281 -8.98 -19.82 -52.93
N ASP A 282 -9.43 -19.85 -54.18
CA ASP A 282 -10.85 -19.67 -54.49
C ASP A 282 -11.72 -20.67 -53.71
N TRP A 283 -12.99 -20.31 -53.55
CA TRP A 283 -13.98 -21.15 -52.91
C TRP A 283 -14.33 -22.38 -53.75
N GLY A 284 -14.32 -23.55 -53.11
CA GLY A 284 -14.93 -24.75 -53.66
C GLY A 284 -16.44 -24.60 -53.85
N ALA A 285 -17.03 -25.57 -54.56
CA ALA A 285 -18.48 -25.63 -54.75
C ALA A 285 -19.23 -25.73 -53.40
N TRP A 286 -20.44 -25.18 -53.36
CA TRP A 286 -21.36 -25.41 -52.25
C TRP A 286 -21.77 -26.89 -52.18
N SER A 287 -21.85 -27.42 -50.96
CA SER A 287 -22.51 -28.70 -50.69
C SER A 287 -23.98 -28.68 -51.07
N THR A 288 -24.59 -29.86 -51.14
CA THR A 288 -26.05 -29.99 -50.98
C THR A 288 -26.48 -29.45 -49.61
N CYS A 289 -27.76 -29.09 -49.47
CA CYS A 289 -28.28 -28.69 -48.16
C CYS A 289 -28.35 -29.91 -47.22
N ASN A 290 -27.72 -29.82 -46.05
CA ASN A 290 -27.83 -30.83 -45.02
C ASN A 290 -29.20 -30.72 -44.32
N LEU A 291 -29.88 -31.85 -44.15
CA LEU A 291 -31.25 -31.91 -43.63
C LEU A 291 -31.33 -31.53 -42.14
N ASP A 292 -30.36 -31.95 -41.34
CA ASP A 292 -30.34 -31.81 -39.87
C ASP A 292 -30.03 -30.37 -39.42
N THR A 293 -29.08 -29.72 -40.11
CA THR A 293 -28.57 -28.37 -39.79
C THR A 293 -29.25 -27.25 -40.58
N GLY A 294 -29.99 -27.58 -41.64
CA GLY A 294 -30.63 -26.62 -42.52
C GLY A 294 -29.68 -25.72 -43.31
N ALA A 295 -28.41 -26.12 -43.45
CA ALA A 295 -27.37 -25.34 -44.10
C ALA A 295 -26.62 -26.12 -45.18
N LYS A 296 -26.04 -25.39 -46.12
CA LYS A 296 -24.98 -25.86 -47.01
C LYS A 296 -23.69 -25.14 -46.69
N THR A 297 -22.56 -25.80 -46.91
CA THR A 297 -21.22 -25.28 -46.62
C THR A 297 -20.35 -25.29 -47.87
N ARG A 298 -19.30 -24.47 -47.87
CA ARG A 298 -18.20 -24.55 -48.83
C ARG A 298 -16.89 -24.26 -48.12
N THR A 299 -15.79 -24.77 -48.68
CA THR A 299 -14.45 -24.61 -48.11
C THR A 299 -13.45 -24.10 -49.14
N ARG A 300 -12.33 -23.56 -48.66
CA ARG A 300 -11.15 -23.20 -49.45
C ARG A 300 -9.89 -23.55 -48.67
N SER A 301 -8.81 -23.86 -49.39
CA SER A 301 -7.53 -24.19 -48.75
C SER A 301 -6.69 -22.94 -48.48
N VAL A 302 -5.76 -23.05 -47.54
CA VAL A 302 -4.64 -22.10 -47.42
C VAL A 302 -3.58 -22.53 -48.43
N ILE A 303 -3.22 -21.63 -49.36
CA ILE A 303 -2.12 -21.82 -50.32
C ILE A 303 -0.80 -21.39 -49.69
N THR A 304 -0.81 -20.26 -48.99
CA THR A 304 0.35 -19.72 -48.27
C THR A 304 -0.09 -19.35 -46.86
N PRO A 305 0.36 -20.04 -45.80
CA PRO A 305 0.09 -19.62 -44.44
C PRO A 305 0.84 -18.34 -44.12
N ASN A 306 0.29 -17.49 -43.24
CA ASN A 306 0.98 -16.26 -42.87
C ASN A 306 2.23 -16.54 -42.02
N LYS A 307 3.26 -15.69 -42.21
CA LYS A 307 4.51 -15.72 -41.45
C LYS A 307 4.89 -14.30 -41.01
N TYR A 308 5.75 -14.23 -39.98
CA TYR A 308 6.42 -13.01 -39.55
C TYR A 308 5.49 -11.83 -39.18
N GLY A 309 4.29 -12.13 -38.70
CA GLY A 309 3.28 -11.11 -38.34
C GLY A 309 2.41 -10.62 -39.50
N GLY A 310 2.53 -11.21 -40.70
CA GLY A 310 1.59 -10.97 -41.80
C GLY A 310 0.14 -11.39 -41.47
N ALA A 311 -0.81 -10.84 -42.22
CA ALA A 311 -2.24 -10.93 -41.97
C ALA A 311 -2.74 -12.38 -41.89
N ALA A 312 -3.51 -12.68 -40.84
CA ALA A 312 -4.08 -14.01 -40.60
C ALA A 312 -5.06 -14.42 -41.71
N CYS A 313 -5.16 -15.74 -41.94
CA CYS A 313 -6.02 -16.29 -42.98
C CYS A 313 -7.49 -15.86 -42.79
N PRO A 314 -8.16 -15.33 -43.84
CA PRO A 314 -9.60 -15.12 -43.80
C PRO A 314 -10.31 -16.48 -43.76
N ALA A 315 -11.56 -16.50 -43.27
CA ALA A 315 -12.32 -17.72 -43.02
C ALA A 315 -12.25 -18.74 -44.19
N THR A 316 -11.88 -19.97 -43.87
CA THR A 316 -11.69 -21.09 -44.81
C THR A 316 -12.93 -21.94 -45.01
N THR A 317 -13.97 -21.72 -44.20
CA THR A 317 -15.31 -22.32 -44.31
C THR A 317 -16.34 -21.19 -44.37
N ASP A 318 -17.33 -21.34 -45.25
CA ASP A 318 -18.48 -20.45 -45.41
C ASP A 318 -19.78 -21.27 -45.33
N ILE A 319 -20.82 -20.70 -44.74
CA ILE A 319 -22.05 -21.38 -44.34
C ILE A 319 -23.25 -20.55 -44.78
N LEU A 320 -24.12 -21.15 -45.59
CA LEU A 320 -25.36 -20.51 -46.03
C LEU A 320 -26.56 -21.39 -45.66
N TYR A 321 -27.45 -20.82 -44.85
CA TYR A 321 -28.72 -21.45 -44.50
C TYR A 321 -29.64 -21.55 -45.72
N CYS A 322 -30.36 -22.65 -45.81
CA CYS A 322 -31.32 -22.92 -46.87
C CYS A 322 -32.68 -22.28 -46.54
N PRO A 323 -33.53 -21.97 -47.54
CA PRO A 323 -34.88 -21.50 -47.29
C PRO A 323 -35.65 -22.53 -46.47
N LYS A 324 -36.21 -22.12 -45.34
CA LYS A 324 -37.01 -23.00 -44.47
C LYS A 324 -38.29 -23.42 -45.19
N GLN A 325 -38.71 -24.66 -44.96
CA GLN A 325 -40.02 -25.16 -45.38
C GLN A 325 -40.78 -25.59 -44.13
N ASP A 326 -41.94 -24.97 -43.90
CA ASP A 326 -42.84 -25.33 -42.81
C ASP A 326 -43.71 -26.53 -43.19
N CYS A 327 -44.08 -27.35 -42.21
CA CYS A 327 -44.96 -28.50 -42.47
C CYS A 327 -46.39 -28.03 -42.78
N LEU A 328 -46.91 -28.50 -43.91
CA LEU A 328 -48.31 -28.29 -44.31
C LEU A 328 -49.08 -29.60 -44.14
N MET A 329 -50.16 -29.58 -43.38
CA MET A 329 -51.03 -30.74 -43.19
C MET A 329 -52.06 -30.84 -44.32
N ASN A 330 -52.53 -32.06 -44.61
CA ASN A 330 -53.78 -32.26 -45.33
C ASN A 330 -54.98 -31.87 -44.46
N ASP A 331 -56.14 -31.72 -45.10
CA ASP A 331 -57.40 -31.53 -44.40
C ASP A 331 -57.73 -32.68 -43.44
N TRP A 332 -58.54 -32.38 -42.43
CA TRP A 332 -59.01 -33.38 -41.48
C TRP A 332 -59.92 -34.43 -42.16
N GLY A 333 -59.61 -35.71 -41.94
CA GLY A 333 -60.53 -36.80 -42.28
C GLY A 333 -61.81 -36.75 -41.46
N SER A 334 -62.79 -37.57 -41.86
CA SER A 334 -64.07 -37.71 -41.15
C SER A 334 -63.89 -38.12 -39.69
N TRP A 335 -64.82 -37.67 -38.83
CA TRP A 335 -64.92 -38.17 -37.46
C TRP A 335 -65.27 -39.67 -37.44
N SER A 336 -64.65 -40.40 -36.52
CA SER A 336 -65.05 -41.77 -36.18
C SER A 336 -66.47 -41.80 -35.62
N SER A 337 -67.08 -42.99 -35.65
CA SER A 337 -68.19 -43.31 -34.76
C SER A 337 -67.82 -43.01 -33.30
N CYS A 338 -68.82 -42.69 -32.47
CA CYS A 338 -68.58 -42.46 -31.05
C CYS A 338 -68.08 -43.72 -30.35
N ASN A 339 -67.04 -43.61 -29.54
CA ASN A 339 -66.58 -44.69 -28.67
C ASN A 339 -67.46 -44.77 -27.42
N PHE A 340 -68.14 -45.91 -27.22
CA PHE A 340 -69.08 -46.12 -26.12
C PHE A 340 -68.45 -45.98 -24.73
N THR A 341 -67.18 -46.39 -24.57
CA THR A 341 -66.47 -46.38 -23.29
C THR A 341 -65.93 -44.99 -22.92
N SER A 342 -65.48 -44.20 -23.89
CA SER A 342 -64.83 -42.90 -23.65
C SER A 342 -65.71 -41.68 -23.92
N GLY A 343 -66.88 -41.85 -24.54
CA GLY A 343 -67.80 -40.76 -24.90
C GLY A 343 -67.19 -39.76 -25.90
N LYS A 344 -66.22 -40.20 -26.71
CA LYS A 344 -65.47 -39.35 -27.65
C LYS A 344 -65.46 -39.92 -29.06
N LYS A 345 -65.36 -39.01 -30.03
CA LYS A 345 -65.11 -39.25 -31.45
C LYS A 345 -63.74 -38.70 -31.81
N THR A 346 -63.02 -39.38 -32.69
CA THR A 346 -61.62 -39.06 -33.07
C THR A 346 -61.54 -38.82 -34.57
N ARG A 347 -60.67 -37.92 -35.02
CA ARG A 347 -60.29 -37.81 -36.45
C ARG A 347 -58.80 -37.60 -36.61
N SER A 348 -58.29 -37.90 -37.79
CA SER A 348 -56.87 -37.83 -38.14
C SER A 348 -56.61 -37.09 -39.46
N ARG A 349 -55.36 -36.66 -39.64
CA ARG A 349 -54.82 -36.06 -40.87
C ARG A 349 -53.33 -36.37 -40.99
N THR A 350 -52.83 -36.39 -42.23
CA THR A 350 -51.40 -36.61 -42.53
C THR A 350 -50.72 -35.32 -42.98
N PRO A 351 -49.39 -35.19 -42.86
CA PRO A 351 -48.63 -34.18 -43.58
C PRO A 351 -48.87 -34.28 -45.09
N LYS A 352 -49.07 -33.13 -45.73
CA LYS A 352 -49.06 -32.93 -47.19
C LYS A 352 -47.65 -32.59 -47.68
N VAL A 353 -46.94 -31.81 -46.87
CA VAL A 353 -45.53 -31.42 -47.04
C VAL A 353 -44.91 -31.47 -45.66
N TYR A 354 -43.79 -32.18 -45.51
CA TYR A 354 -43.03 -32.21 -44.25
C TYR A 354 -42.18 -30.95 -44.10
N ASP A 355 -41.88 -30.57 -42.86
CA ASP A 355 -40.91 -29.53 -42.57
C ASP A 355 -39.49 -29.91 -43.02
N LEU A 356 -38.73 -28.94 -43.51
CA LEU A 356 -37.33 -29.08 -43.88
C LEU A 356 -36.52 -27.89 -43.39
N TYR A 357 -35.24 -28.15 -43.09
CA TYR A 357 -34.24 -27.12 -42.75
C TYR A 357 -34.61 -26.26 -41.53
N GLY A 358 -35.35 -26.85 -40.57
CA GLY A 358 -35.77 -26.19 -39.34
C GLY A 358 -36.93 -25.21 -39.51
N GLY A 359 -37.86 -25.46 -40.43
CA GLY A 359 -39.18 -24.84 -40.45
C GLY A 359 -40.06 -25.26 -39.26
N LEU A 360 -41.33 -24.84 -39.28
CA LEU A 360 -42.32 -25.19 -38.26
C LEU A 360 -42.75 -26.66 -38.40
N ALA A 361 -42.45 -27.45 -37.36
CA ALA A 361 -42.80 -28.87 -37.28
C ALA A 361 -44.32 -29.12 -37.37
N CYS A 362 -44.69 -30.27 -37.94
CA CYS A 362 -46.08 -30.65 -38.18
C CYS A 362 -46.98 -30.55 -36.92
N PRO A 363 -48.08 -29.77 -36.96
CA PRO A 363 -49.10 -29.77 -35.92
C PRO A 363 -49.77 -31.14 -35.74
N ALA A 364 -50.46 -31.33 -34.61
CA ALA A 364 -51.07 -32.60 -34.23
C ALA A 364 -51.87 -33.29 -35.37
N SER A 365 -51.58 -34.58 -35.56
CA SER A 365 -52.13 -35.45 -36.61
C SER A 365 -53.43 -36.14 -36.22
N PHE A 366 -53.85 -36.04 -34.96
CA PHE A 366 -55.14 -36.54 -34.45
C PHE A 366 -55.76 -35.52 -33.49
N GLU A 367 -57.09 -35.47 -33.44
CA GLU A 367 -57.85 -34.70 -32.43
C GLU A 367 -59.08 -35.48 -31.95
N ASN A 368 -59.55 -35.15 -30.75
CA ASN A 368 -60.67 -35.80 -30.07
C ASN A 368 -61.74 -34.77 -29.68
N ALA A 369 -62.99 -35.04 -30.05
CA ALA A 369 -64.15 -34.29 -29.57
C ALA A 369 -65.04 -35.17 -28.69
N THR A 370 -65.80 -34.56 -27.78
CA THR A 370 -66.89 -35.25 -27.09
C THR A 370 -68.01 -35.61 -28.06
N CYS A 371 -68.70 -36.71 -27.78
CA CYS A 371 -69.94 -37.04 -28.47
C CYS A 371 -71.12 -36.24 -27.91
N ASP A 372 -72.15 -36.11 -28.73
CA ASP A 372 -73.35 -35.34 -28.44
C ASP A 372 -74.26 -36.17 -27.50
N ALA A 373 -74.75 -35.57 -26.42
CA ALA A 373 -75.41 -36.29 -25.34
C ALA A 373 -76.82 -36.79 -25.75
N VAL A 374 -77.06 -38.10 -25.62
CA VAL A 374 -78.36 -38.72 -25.94
C VAL A 374 -79.18 -38.82 -24.66
N VAL A 375 -80.23 -38.00 -24.56
CA VAL A 375 -81.17 -37.97 -23.43
C VAL A 375 -82.17 -39.13 -23.52
N CYS A 376 -82.44 -39.80 -22.39
CA CYS A 376 -83.37 -40.94 -22.37
C CYS A 376 -84.75 -40.58 -22.93
N GLN A 377 -85.27 -41.39 -23.84
CA GLN A 377 -86.62 -41.28 -24.38
C GLN A 377 -87.50 -42.40 -23.82
N LEU A 378 -88.65 -42.04 -23.27
CA LEU A 378 -89.65 -42.95 -22.73
C LEU A 378 -90.87 -43.04 -23.64
N SER A 379 -91.54 -44.19 -23.63
CA SER A 379 -92.83 -44.35 -24.30
C SER A 379 -93.92 -43.54 -23.59
N ASP A 380 -95.02 -43.33 -24.30
CA ASP A 380 -96.29 -42.99 -23.68
C ASP A 380 -96.68 -44.03 -22.62
N TRP A 381 -97.52 -43.58 -21.68
CA TRP A 381 -98.11 -44.44 -20.67
C TRP A 381 -99.16 -45.36 -21.29
N GLY A 382 -99.02 -46.67 -21.07
CA GLY A 382 -100.06 -47.64 -21.40
C GLY A 382 -101.36 -47.41 -20.61
N ALA A 383 -102.39 -48.18 -20.96
CA ALA A 383 -103.68 -48.15 -20.27
C ALA A 383 -103.55 -48.43 -18.77
N TRP A 384 -104.47 -47.89 -17.99
CA TRP A 384 -104.64 -48.28 -16.58
C TRP A 384 -105.15 -49.72 -16.50
N SER A 385 -104.64 -50.47 -15.52
CA SER A 385 -105.18 -51.76 -15.14
C SER A 385 -106.64 -51.65 -14.70
N GLY A 386 -107.33 -52.79 -14.62
CA GLY A 386 -108.54 -52.90 -13.80
C GLY A 386 -108.29 -52.46 -12.36
N CYS A 387 -109.36 -52.06 -11.67
CA CYS A 387 -109.29 -51.73 -10.25
C CYS A 387 -109.01 -53.00 -9.44
N ASN A 388 -107.98 -52.99 -8.59
CA ASN A 388 -107.78 -54.08 -7.64
C ASN A 388 -108.78 -53.91 -6.48
N PRO A 389 -109.72 -54.85 -6.26
CA PRO A 389 -110.76 -54.70 -5.23
C PRO A 389 -110.21 -54.73 -3.80
N THR A 390 -109.01 -55.30 -3.58
CA THR A 390 -108.38 -55.38 -2.26
C THR A 390 -107.60 -54.11 -1.91
N THR A 391 -107.05 -53.41 -2.91
CA THR A 391 -106.19 -52.23 -2.69
C THR A 391 -106.79 -50.92 -3.22
N LEU A 392 -108.03 -50.96 -3.74
CA LEU A 392 -108.78 -49.84 -4.33
C LEU A 392 -107.95 -48.94 -5.27
N THR A 393 -107.04 -49.57 -6.02
CA THR A 393 -106.04 -48.90 -6.84
C THR A 393 -105.84 -49.60 -8.18
N LYS A 394 -105.49 -48.80 -9.19
CA LYS A 394 -105.12 -49.21 -10.54
C LYS A 394 -103.75 -48.64 -10.90
N THR A 395 -103.03 -49.31 -11.79
CA THR A 395 -101.66 -48.94 -12.17
C THR A 395 -101.48 -48.91 -13.68
N ARG A 396 -100.49 -48.13 -14.17
CA ARG A 396 -100.06 -48.13 -15.57
C ARG A 396 -98.54 -48.06 -15.68
N ARG A 397 -98.00 -48.48 -16.83
CA ARG A 397 -96.55 -48.57 -17.09
C ARG A 397 -96.18 -47.93 -18.43
N ARG A 398 -94.89 -47.58 -18.56
CA ARG A 398 -94.23 -47.15 -19.81
C ARG A 398 -92.86 -47.81 -19.91
N SER A 399 -92.28 -47.87 -21.12
CA SER A 399 -90.97 -48.45 -21.38
C SER A 399 -89.95 -47.40 -21.81
N ILE A 400 -88.66 -47.76 -21.78
CA ILE A 400 -87.58 -46.97 -22.38
C ILE A 400 -87.55 -47.26 -23.88
N ILE A 401 -87.64 -46.23 -24.72
CA ILE A 401 -87.48 -46.32 -26.18
C ILE A 401 -86.00 -46.14 -26.55
N ALA A 402 -85.32 -45.18 -25.93
CA ALA A 402 -83.89 -44.97 -26.08
C ALA A 402 -83.24 -44.72 -24.70
N PRO A 403 -82.22 -45.49 -24.29
CA PRO A 403 -81.51 -45.25 -23.05
C PRO A 403 -80.62 -44.00 -23.15
N ALA A 404 -80.27 -43.42 -22.01
CA ALA A 404 -79.32 -42.33 -21.97
C ALA A 404 -77.91 -42.80 -22.42
N MET A 405 -77.24 -42.02 -23.25
CA MET A 405 -75.83 -42.25 -23.64
C MET A 405 -75.04 -40.94 -23.63
N TYR A 406 -73.71 -41.06 -23.52
CA TYR A 406 -72.75 -39.95 -23.63
C TYR A 406 -73.02 -38.76 -22.68
N GLY A 407 -73.52 -39.06 -21.47
CA GLY A 407 -73.81 -38.05 -20.43
C GLY A 407 -75.21 -37.43 -20.50
N GLY A 408 -76.12 -37.93 -21.34
CA GLY A 408 -77.52 -37.52 -21.33
C GLY A 408 -78.25 -37.86 -20.02
N ALA A 409 -79.34 -37.15 -19.73
CA ALA A 409 -80.10 -37.33 -18.50
C ALA A 409 -80.78 -38.71 -18.41
N VAL A 410 -80.80 -39.26 -17.20
CA VAL A 410 -81.39 -40.57 -16.88
C VAL A 410 -82.91 -40.58 -17.00
N CYS A 411 -83.47 -41.77 -17.14
CA CYS A 411 -84.90 -41.99 -17.36
C CYS A 411 -85.75 -41.76 -16.10
N ASP A 412 -86.89 -41.08 -16.26
CA ASP A 412 -87.94 -40.98 -15.24
C ASP A 412 -88.60 -42.33 -14.90
N VAL A 413 -89.39 -42.36 -13.81
CA VAL A 413 -90.14 -43.53 -13.35
C VAL A 413 -91.04 -44.16 -14.43
N LEU A 414 -91.08 -45.49 -14.42
CA LEU A 414 -91.73 -46.35 -15.42
C LEU A 414 -93.10 -46.91 -15.00
N THR A 415 -93.55 -46.65 -13.77
CA THR A 415 -94.85 -47.11 -13.22
C THR A 415 -95.56 -45.97 -12.48
N GLN A 416 -96.88 -45.89 -12.62
CA GLN A 416 -97.74 -44.93 -11.93
C GLN A 416 -98.97 -45.64 -11.33
N SER A 417 -99.45 -45.19 -10.16
CA SER A 417 -100.62 -45.72 -9.45
C SER A 417 -101.65 -44.62 -9.15
N THR A 418 -102.93 -44.98 -9.05
CA THR A 418 -104.03 -44.09 -8.63
C THR A 418 -105.22 -44.91 -8.10
N SER A 419 -106.18 -44.27 -7.42
CA SER A 419 -107.32 -44.95 -6.77
C SER A 419 -108.53 -45.20 -7.69
N CYS A 420 -109.48 -46.02 -7.23
CA CYS A 420 -110.72 -46.38 -7.93
C CYS A 420 -111.81 -46.96 -7.00
N THR A 421 -113.04 -47.06 -7.50
CA THR A 421 -114.26 -47.53 -6.79
C THR A 421 -114.89 -48.74 -7.51
N VAL A 422 -115.92 -49.37 -6.90
CA VAL A 422 -116.63 -50.54 -7.45
C VAL A 422 -118.16 -50.39 -7.31
N ASP A 423 -118.88 -50.51 -8.42
CA ASP A 423 -120.34 -50.33 -8.52
C ASP A 423 -121.14 -51.65 -8.35
N CYS A 424 -122.45 -51.55 -8.13
CA CYS A 424 -123.34 -52.72 -8.05
C CYS A 424 -123.56 -53.38 -9.42
N VAL A 425 -123.58 -54.72 -9.45
CA VAL A 425 -123.98 -55.52 -10.62
C VAL A 425 -125.19 -56.39 -10.27
N LEU A 426 -126.18 -56.41 -11.15
CA LEU A 426 -127.40 -57.23 -11.06
C LEU A 426 -127.34 -58.39 -12.07
N SER A 427 -128.11 -59.45 -11.83
CA SER A 427 -128.32 -60.51 -12.82
C SER A 427 -129.43 -60.13 -13.82
N ASP A 428 -129.52 -60.91 -14.90
CA ASP A 428 -130.58 -60.80 -15.89
C ASP A 428 -131.97 -61.14 -15.33
N TRP A 429 -133.00 -60.61 -15.99
CA TRP A 429 -134.39 -60.89 -15.64
C TRP A 429 -134.82 -62.30 -16.05
N THR A 430 -135.58 -62.96 -15.17
CA THR A 430 -136.29 -64.21 -15.48
C THR A 430 -137.36 -63.99 -16.56
N ALA A 431 -137.80 -65.08 -17.19
CA ALA A 431 -138.85 -65.05 -18.20
C ALA A 431 -140.20 -64.62 -17.60
N TRP A 432 -141.02 -63.96 -18.41
CA TRP A 432 -142.39 -63.58 -18.03
C TRP A 432 -143.26 -64.82 -17.78
N SER A 433 -144.06 -64.79 -16.72
CA SER A 433 -145.07 -65.82 -16.42
C SER A 433 -146.23 -65.83 -17.43
N ASN A 434 -146.99 -66.94 -17.46
CA ASN A 434 -148.16 -67.08 -18.33
C ASN A 434 -149.27 -66.10 -17.94
N CYS A 435 -150.00 -65.59 -18.94
CA CYS A 435 -151.11 -64.66 -18.75
C CYS A 435 -152.22 -65.26 -17.88
N ASN A 436 -152.55 -64.56 -16.78
CA ASN A 436 -153.60 -64.96 -15.86
C ASN A 436 -154.98 -64.51 -16.37
N PHE A 437 -155.86 -65.45 -16.73
CA PHE A 437 -157.23 -65.19 -17.21
C PHE A 437 -158.08 -64.32 -16.28
N ALA A 438 -157.82 -64.31 -14.96
CA ALA A 438 -158.60 -63.53 -13.99
C ALA A 438 -158.14 -62.07 -13.81
N THR A 439 -156.92 -61.73 -14.24
CA THR A 439 -156.33 -60.38 -14.03
C THR A 439 -155.75 -59.73 -15.29
N GLY A 440 -155.50 -60.50 -16.35
CA GLY A 440 -154.90 -59.99 -17.59
C GLY A 440 -153.44 -59.55 -17.44
N LEU A 441 -152.69 -60.10 -16.47
CA LEU A 441 -151.29 -59.73 -16.19
C LEU A 441 -150.31 -60.93 -16.26
N LYS A 442 -149.02 -60.61 -16.43
CA LYS A 442 -147.80 -61.46 -16.39
C LYS A 442 -146.68 -60.78 -15.57
N THR A 443 -145.73 -61.55 -15.01
CA THR A 443 -144.72 -61.09 -14.02
C THR A 443 -143.32 -61.72 -14.18
N ARG A 444 -142.25 -61.08 -13.64
CA ARG A 444 -140.85 -61.58 -13.62
C ARG A 444 -139.96 -60.99 -12.50
N THR A 445 -138.74 -61.52 -12.30
CA THR A 445 -137.79 -61.20 -11.19
C THR A 445 -136.29 -61.26 -11.56
N ARG A 446 -135.37 -60.76 -10.70
CA ARG A 446 -133.88 -60.90 -10.82
C ARG A 446 -133.14 -60.76 -9.46
N GLU A 447 -131.83 -60.97 -9.44
CA GLU A 447 -130.97 -60.98 -8.23
C GLU A 447 -129.77 -59.99 -8.31
N ILE A 448 -128.98 -59.91 -7.22
CA ILE A 448 -127.78 -59.05 -7.10
C ILE A 448 -126.51 -59.91 -7.20
N MET A 449 -125.62 -59.59 -8.14
CA MET A 449 -124.39 -60.35 -8.44
C MET A 449 -123.12 -59.75 -7.81
N THR A 450 -123.09 -58.44 -7.53
CA THR A 450 -121.94 -57.78 -6.88
C THR A 450 -122.43 -56.60 -6.05
N PHE A 451 -122.04 -56.57 -4.77
CA PHE A 451 -122.36 -55.47 -3.87
C PHE A 451 -121.41 -54.28 -4.08
N PRO A 452 -121.91 -53.03 -4.10
CA PRO A 452 -121.08 -51.85 -4.36
C PRO A 452 -120.15 -51.53 -3.18
N GLN A 453 -118.95 -51.03 -3.50
CA GLN A 453 -118.01 -50.45 -2.53
C GLN A 453 -117.64 -49.04 -2.97
N ASN A 454 -118.24 -48.04 -2.32
CA ASN A 454 -118.17 -46.62 -2.68
C ASN A 454 -118.59 -46.31 -4.13
N GLY A 455 -119.44 -47.18 -4.71
CA GLY A 455 -120.06 -47.03 -6.03
C GLY A 455 -121.60 -47.03 -5.96
N ALA A 456 -122.24 -47.10 -7.12
CA ALA A 456 -123.69 -46.92 -7.27
C ALA A 456 -124.53 -48.06 -6.65
N PRO A 457 -125.67 -47.76 -5.99
CA PRO A 457 -126.55 -48.74 -5.39
C PRO A 457 -127.41 -49.51 -6.41
N CYS A 458 -127.89 -50.68 -5.99
CA CYS A 458 -128.63 -51.62 -6.83
C CYS A 458 -130.10 -51.21 -7.07
N SER A 459 -130.62 -51.45 -8.28
CA SER A 459 -132.03 -51.19 -8.64
C SER A 459 -132.95 -52.41 -8.41
N GLY A 460 -134.27 -52.21 -8.51
CA GLY A 460 -135.31 -53.18 -8.12
C GLY A 460 -135.33 -54.51 -8.88
N THR A 461 -135.99 -55.51 -8.27
CA THR A 461 -135.84 -56.95 -8.55
C THR A 461 -137.12 -57.69 -8.97
N ALA A 462 -138.27 -57.01 -9.14
CA ALA A 462 -139.53 -57.61 -9.58
C ALA A 462 -140.32 -56.66 -10.53
N GLU A 463 -141.11 -57.20 -11.46
CA GLU A 463 -141.86 -56.43 -12.48
C GLU A 463 -143.16 -57.14 -12.93
N SER A 464 -144.15 -56.36 -13.38
CA SER A 464 -145.50 -56.80 -13.82
C SER A 464 -145.94 -56.08 -15.11
N ALA A 465 -146.63 -56.77 -16.03
CA ALA A 465 -147.13 -56.22 -17.29
C ALA A 465 -148.45 -56.88 -17.75
N SER A 466 -149.15 -56.28 -18.72
CA SER A 466 -150.47 -56.74 -19.20
C SER A 466 -150.43 -57.79 -20.33
N CYS A 467 -151.59 -58.37 -20.64
CA CYS A 467 -151.84 -59.38 -21.67
C CYS A 467 -152.59 -58.82 -22.88
N ASP A 468 -152.51 -59.54 -23.99
CA ASP A 468 -152.77 -59.03 -25.35
C ASP A 468 -154.20 -59.40 -25.86
N PRO A 469 -154.91 -58.52 -26.60
CA PRO A 469 -156.29 -58.76 -27.10
C PRO A 469 -156.43 -59.89 -28.14
N ILE A 470 -157.65 -60.45 -28.27
CA ILE A 470 -158.03 -61.42 -29.31
C ILE A 470 -159.40 -61.03 -29.91
N ASP A 471 -159.47 -60.75 -31.21
CA ASP A 471 -160.67 -60.27 -31.91
C ASP A 471 -161.60 -61.39 -32.42
N CYS A 472 -162.87 -61.05 -32.72
CA CYS A 472 -163.80 -61.97 -33.38
C CYS A 472 -163.50 -62.13 -34.89
N VAL A 473 -163.62 -63.36 -35.39
CA VAL A 473 -163.52 -63.69 -36.82
C VAL A 473 -164.77 -64.43 -37.27
N VAL A 474 -165.21 -64.18 -38.51
CA VAL A 474 -166.38 -64.81 -39.16
C VAL A 474 -165.99 -65.46 -40.49
N SER A 475 -166.81 -66.39 -40.97
CA SER A 475 -166.68 -67.01 -42.29
C SER A 475 -167.06 -66.07 -43.43
N ASP A 476 -166.74 -66.49 -44.65
CA ASP A 476 -167.35 -65.95 -45.87
C ASP A 476 -168.86 -66.19 -45.91
N TRP A 477 -169.53 -65.44 -46.79
CA TRP A 477 -170.96 -65.53 -47.06
C TRP A 477 -171.31 -66.72 -47.97
N SER A 478 -172.47 -67.33 -47.74
CA SER A 478 -173.04 -68.36 -48.62
C SER A 478 -173.47 -67.79 -49.98
N ASP A 479 -173.77 -68.68 -50.92
CA ASP A 479 -174.50 -68.34 -52.14
C ASP A 479 -175.89 -67.75 -51.82
N TRP A 480 -176.39 -66.93 -52.75
CA TRP A 480 -177.73 -66.36 -52.71
C TRP A 480 -178.80 -67.40 -53.05
N SER A 481 -179.86 -67.44 -52.24
CA SER A 481 -181.02 -68.30 -52.47
C SER A 481 -181.76 -68.01 -53.79
N GLY A 482 -182.51 -69.00 -54.28
CA GLY A 482 -183.32 -68.85 -55.50
C GLY A 482 -184.41 -67.78 -55.35
N CYS A 483 -184.68 -67.03 -56.42
CA CYS A 483 -185.60 -65.90 -56.38
C CYS A 483 -187.01 -66.29 -55.91
N ASN A 484 -187.53 -65.61 -54.88
CA ASN A 484 -188.91 -65.75 -54.46
C ASN A 484 -189.85 -64.98 -55.40
N GLN A 485 -190.54 -65.68 -56.31
CA GLN A 485 -191.48 -65.11 -57.29
C GLN A 485 -192.62 -64.27 -56.68
N LYS A 486 -192.89 -64.37 -55.37
CA LYS A 486 -193.94 -63.60 -54.69
C LYS A 486 -193.44 -62.27 -54.07
N THR A 487 -192.13 -62.13 -53.86
CA THR A 487 -191.53 -60.94 -53.22
C THR A 487 -190.38 -60.32 -54.00
N MET A 488 -189.90 -60.97 -55.07
CA MET A 488 -188.73 -60.57 -55.86
C MET A 488 -187.48 -60.34 -54.99
N LEU A 489 -187.27 -61.19 -53.98
CA LEU A 489 -186.13 -61.16 -53.07
C LEU A 489 -185.41 -62.52 -52.97
N ARG A 490 -184.13 -62.47 -52.62
CA ARG A 490 -183.22 -63.59 -52.29
C ARG A 490 -182.32 -63.21 -51.10
N THR A 491 -181.68 -64.20 -50.47
CA THR A 491 -180.98 -64.08 -49.18
C THR A 491 -179.71 -64.94 -49.08
N HIS A 492 -178.76 -64.58 -48.21
CA HIS A 492 -177.57 -65.39 -47.88
C HIS A 492 -177.02 -65.12 -46.45
N PHE A 493 -176.12 -65.97 -45.94
CA PHE A 493 -175.67 -65.95 -44.52
C PHE A 493 -174.21 -66.41 -44.29
N ARG A 494 -173.67 -66.19 -43.08
CA ARG A 494 -172.33 -66.60 -42.61
C ARG A 494 -172.29 -66.89 -41.10
N THR A 495 -171.19 -67.43 -40.55
CA THR A 495 -171.06 -67.83 -39.13
C THR A 495 -169.75 -67.36 -38.47
N ILE A 496 -169.63 -67.49 -37.13
CA ILE A 496 -168.45 -67.10 -36.35
C ILE A 496 -167.43 -68.24 -36.28
N THR A 497 -166.15 -67.93 -36.47
CA THR A 497 -165.02 -68.89 -36.45
C THR A 497 -164.01 -68.64 -35.32
N THR A 498 -164.02 -67.46 -34.69
CA THR A 498 -163.23 -67.16 -33.48
C THR A 498 -164.00 -66.20 -32.59
N TYR A 499 -164.07 -66.48 -31.29
CA TYR A 499 -164.73 -65.62 -30.29
C TYR A 499 -163.73 -64.62 -29.70
N PRO A 500 -164.15 -63.37 -29.42
CA PRO A 500 -163.26 -62.35 -28.88
C PRO A 500 -162.96 -62.57 -27.39
N ALA A 501 -161.74 -62.23 -26.98
CA ALA A 501 -161.27 -62.25 -25.60
C ALA A 501 -160.33 -61.07 -25.32
N TYR A 502 -160.08 -60.80 -24.03
CA TYR A 502 -159.15 -59.74 -23.57
C TYR A 502 -159.40 -58.36 -24.24
N ASN A 503 -160.68 -57.97 -24.36
CA ASN A 503 -161.18 -56.73 -25.00
C ASN A 503 -161.00 -56.61 -26.53
N GLY A 504 -160.88 -57.72 -27.26
CA GLY A 504 -160.97 -57.71 -28.73
C GLY A 504 -162.39 -57.46 -29.28
N GLN A 505 -162.48 -57.18 -30.58
CA GLN A 505 -163.67 -56.70 -31.29
C GLN A 505 -164.80 -57.74 -31.42
N VAL A 506 -166.04 -57.26 -31.35
CA VAL A 506 -167.26 -58.07 -31.51
C VAL A 506 -167.61 -58.36 -32.97
N CYS A 507 -168.36 -59.45 -33.18
CA CYS A 507 -168.60 -60.03 -34.50
C CYS A 507 -169.58 -59.21 -35.37
N PRO A 508 -169.34 -59.06 -36.68
CA PRO A 508 -170.24 -58.35 -37.61
C PRO A 508 -171.48 -59.16 -37.99
N VAL A 509 -172.44 -58.51 -38.67
CA VAL A 509 -173.73 -59.10 -39.09
C VAL A 509 -173.59 -60.34 -40.00
N LEU A 510 -174.54 -61.26 -39.88
CA LEU A 510 -174.43 -62.65 -40.36
C LEU A 510 -175.48 -63.08 -41.41
N THR A 511 -176.47 -62.25 -41.75
CA THR A 511 -177.54 -62.56 -42.73
C THR A 511 -177.91 -61.30 -43.55
N GLU A 512 -178.08 -61.42 -44.87
CA GLU A 512 -178.42 -60.29 -45.75
C GLU A 512 -179.47 -60.67 -46.83
N SER A 513 -180.12 -59.67 -47.44
CA SER A 513 -181.28 -59.82 -48.35
C SER A 513 -181.24 -58.83 -49.51
N GLY A 514 -181.55 -59.25 -50.73
CA GLY A 514 -181.43 -58.43 -51.95
C GLY A 514 -182.42 -58.80 -53.05
N VAL A 515 -182.65 -57.87 -53.99
CA VAL A 515 -183.70 -57.96 -55.02
C VAL A 515 -183.31 -58.94 -56.14
N CYS A 516 -184.31 -59.57 -56.77
CA CYS A 516 -184.15 -60.34 -58.00
C CYS A 516 -184.01 -59.43 -59.23
N VAL A 517 -183.23 -59.90 -60.20
CA VAL A 517 -182.96 -59.27 -61.50
C VAL A 517 -183.18 -60.33 -62.58
#